data_AF-A0A6G6K007-F1
#
_entry.id   AF-A0A6G6K007-F1
#
_cell.length_a   1.000
_cell.length_b   1.000
_cell.length_c   1.000
_cell.angle_alpha   90.00
_cell.angle_beta   90.00
_cell.angle_gamma   90.00
#
_symmetry.space_group_name_H-M   'P 1'
#
loop_
_entity.id
_entity.type
_entity.pdbx_description
1 polymer ?
#
loop_
_entity_poly.entity_id
_entity_poly.type
_entity_poly.pdbx_seq_one_letter_code
_entity_poly.pdbx_strand_id
1 'polypeptide(L)'
;MLDSDAAIQCHESHGASTGLGTLFLMNPLQFGVYVLGVACCWLGALLARRFPRQWWMALPLALLAIPCAVYGLYYARLWDEPVWLYELRSRPGTELLASLGGLLVGWCHWHLPKRFAGSLGFVSCFFVLWLSVPYLKQILSPLRKDELHEKWRDGVCMQSSSSTCGPASAATLLKAMGIEVTEKELAADAFSTSSGTENWYLNRAIENRGVDCSYVLRDPASSTLLYPAIAGVRLGARAGHFIAILGETPDHYIVGEPMSGRRLLRKDRMDRSGYEFTGFFMMLQKAAAKH
;
A
#
# COMPACT_ATOMS: atom_id res chain seq x y z
N MET A 1 21.40 49.86 3.15
CA MET A 1 20.22 49.71 2.29
C MET A 1 20.34 48.39 1.55
N LEU A 2 20.09 47.30 2.26
CA LEU A 2 19.92 45.92 1.79
C LEU A 2 19.41 45.19 3.04
N ASP A 3 18.09 45.02 3.10
CA ASP A 3 17.39 44.47 4.26
C ASP A 3 17.52 42.95 4.30
N SER A 4 17.76 42.49 5.52
CA SER A 4 17.95 41.13 5.98
C SER A 4 16.62 40.49 6.40
N ASP A 5 16.59 39.16 6.40
CA ASP A 5 15.82 38.30 7.31
C ASP A 5 14.28 38.32 7.23
N ALA A 6 13.74 37.36 6.49
CA ALA A 6 12.40 36.82 6.72
C ALA A 6 12.51 35.30 6.94
N ALA A 7 12.94 34.92 8.14
CA ALA A 7 12.81 33.56 8.65
C ALA A 7 11.32 33.31 8.97
N ILE A 8 10.68 32.46 8.18
CA ILE A 8 9.34 31.95 8.46
C ILE A 8 9.46 30.99 9.64
N GLN A 9 9.08 31.48 10.81
CA GLN A 9 9.02 30.75 12.06
C GLN A 9 7.79 29.84 12.04
N CYS A 10 7.96 28.58 11.63
CA CYS A 10 6.94 27.55 11.78
C CYS A 10 6.75 27.26 13.27
N HIS A 11 5.60 27.67 13.81
CA HIS A 11 5.19 27.37 15.17
C HIS A 11 4.93 25.85 15.31
N GLU A 12 5.87 25.12 15.90
CA GLU A 12 5.64 23.76 16.38
C GLU A 12 4.82 23.81 17.68
N SER A 13 3.55 23.45 17.59
CA SER A 13 2.73 23.15 18.76
C SER A 13 3.04 21.73 19.25
N HIS A 14 3.90 21.62 20.26
CA HIS A 14 4.12 20.37 20.99
C HIS A 14 2.91 20.06 21.89
N GLY A 15 1.88 19.46 21.30
CA GLY A 15 0.82 18.78 22.03
C GLY A 15 1.28 17.41 22.49
N ALA A 16 1.34 17.19 23.80
CA ALA A 16 1.58 15.89 24.39
C ALA A 16 0.48 14.91 23.94
N SER A 17 0.81 13.95 23.08
CA SER A 17 -0.14 12.96 22.59
C SER A 17 -0.41 11.92 23.67
N THR A 18 -1.60 11.98 24.26
CA THR A 18 -2.15 10.91 25.10
C THR A 18 -2.30 9.63 24.26
N GLY A 19 -2.11 8.45 24.88
CA GLY A 19 -2.05 7.13 24.23
C GLY A 19 -3.27 6.65 23.43
N LEU A 20 -4.24 7.54 23.16
CA LEU A 20 -5.30 7.33 22.16
C LEU A 20 -4.83 7.59 20.71
N GLY A 21 -3.64 8.17 20.51
CA GLY A 21 -3.10 8.47 19.18
C GLY A 21 -2.85 7.24 18.30
N THR A 22 -2.72 6.04 18.87
CA THR A 22 -2.44 4.81 18.12
C THR A 22 -3.64 4.32 17.31
N LEU A 23 -4.88 4.65 17.72
CA LEU A 23 -6.10 4.28 16.98
C LEU A 23 -6.23 5.01 15.64
N PHE A 24 -5.62 6.19 15.50
CA PHE A 24 -5.59 6.96 14.24
C PHE A 24 -4.51 6.47 13.26
N LEU A 25 -3.74 5.44 13.60
CA LEU A 25 -2.75 4.84 12.69
C LEU A 25 -3.33 3.72 11.82
N MET A 26 -4.53 3.23 12.16
CA MET A 26 -5.17 2.15 11.41
C MET A 26 -6.06 2.73 10.31
N ASN A 27 -6.09 2.06 9.16
CA ASN A 27 -7.07 2.38 8.14
C ASN A 27 -8.48 2.20 8.75
N PRO A 28 -9.32 3.25 8.83
CA PRO A 28 -10.63 3.17 9.50
C PRO A 28 -11.55 2.13 8.86
N LEU A 29 -11.33 1.79 7.58
CA LEU A 29 -12.06 0.72 6.89
C LEU A 29 -11.81 -0.66 7.51
N GLN A 30 -10.69 -0.87 8.23
CA GLN A 30 -10.40 -2.14 8.88
C GLN A 30 -11.45 -2.50 9.93
N PHE A 31 -11.95 -1.52 10.70
CA PHE A 31 -13.07 -1.77 11.61
C PHE A 31 -14.33 -2.21 10.84
N GLY A 32 -14.61 -1.55 9.71
CA GLY A 32 -15.67 -1.93 8.79
C GLY A 32 -15.53 -3.36 8.26
N VAL A 33 -14.31 -3.81 7.94
CA VAL A 33 -14.04 -5.18 7.49
C VAL A 33 -14.47 -6.21 8.53
N TYR A 34 -14.16 -5.98 9.81
CA TYR A 34 -14.52 -6.93 10.86
C TYR A 34 -16.01 -6.94 11.16
N VAL A 35 -16.64 -5.76 11.30
CA VAL A 35 -18.09 -5.66 11.55
C VAL A 35 -18.87 -6.29 10.40
N LEU A 36 -18.52 -5.95 9.16
CA LEU A 36 -19.16 -6.53 7.98
C LEU A 36 -18.87 -8.03 7.85
N GLY A 37 -17.65 -8.48 8.18
CA GLY A 37 -17.28 -9.90 8.14
C GLY A 37 -18.13 -10.75 9.10
N VAL A 38 -18.34 -10.27 10.33
CA VAL A 38 -19.23 -10.92 11.31
C VAL A 38 -20.68 -10.91 10.83
N ALA A 39 -21.17 -9.79 10.30
CA ALA A 39 -22.52 -9.69 9.75
C ALA A 39 -22.73 -10.65 8.56
N CYS A 40 -21.75 -10.74 7.65
CA CYS A 40 -21.73 -11.69 6.55
C CYS A 40 -21.70 -13.15 7.05
N CYS A 41 -20.94 -13.46 8.11
CA CYS A 41 -20.97 -14.78 8.73
C CYS A 41 -22.35 -15.14 9.28
N TRP A 42 -22.98 -14.21 10.00
CA TRP A 42 -24.33 -14.41 10.50
C TRP A 42 -25.34 -14.61 9.36
N LEU A 43 -25.28 -13.79 8.31
CA LEU A 43 -26.14 -13.93 7.14
C LEU A 43 -25.92 -15.25 6.39
N GLY A 44 -24.68 -15.70 6.23
CA GLY A 44 -24.36 -17.01 5.65
C GLY A 44 -25.00 -18.17 6.43
N ALA A 45 -24.96 -18.10 7.76
CA ALA A 45 -25.62 -19.09 8.61
C ALA A 45 -27.16 -19.02 8.49
N LEU A 46 -27.75 -17.83 8.38
CA LEU A 46 -29.19 -17.67 8.14
C LEU A 46 -29.62 -18.27 6.78
N LEU A 47 -28.82 -18.05 5.74
CA LEU A 47 -29.06 -18.63 4.42
C LEU A 47 -29.03 -20.16 4.49
N ALA A 48 -28.04 -20.74 5.17
CA ALA A 48 -27.92 -22.19 5.31
C ALA A 48 -29.09 -22.81 6.10
N ARG A 49 -29.61 -22.08 7.10
CA ARG A 49 -30.85 -22.45 7.81
C ARG A 49 -32.06 -22.46 6.89
N ARG A 50 -32.17 -21.47 5.99
CA ARG A 50 -33.29 -21.33 5.05
C ARG A 50 -33.24 -22.36 3.92
N PHE A 51 -32.04 -22.82 3.56
CA PHE A 51 -31.79 -23.69 2.41
C PHE A 51 -30.87 -24.89 2.74
N PRO A 52 -31.20 -25.74 3.74
CA PRO A 52 -30.28 -26.72 4.34
C PRO A 52 -29.87 -27.90 3.46
N ARG A 53 -30.36 -28.00 2.21
CA ARG A 53 -30.01 -29.07 1.26
C ARG A 53 -29.45 -28.54 -0.05
N GLN A 54 -29.31 -27.23 -0.19
CA GLN A 54 -28.94 -26.58 -1.46
C GLN A 54 -27.43 -26.36 -1.56
N TRP A 55 -26.67 -27.46 -1.65
CA TRP A 55 -25.20 -27.41 -1.78
C TRP A 55 -24.71 -26.62 -3.00
N TRP A 56 -25.55 -26.46 -4.02
CA TRP A 56 -25.24 -25.61 -5.18
C TRP A 56 -25.02 -24.14 -4.79
N MET A 57 -25.54 -23.67 -3.64
CA MET A 57 -25.25 -22.33 -3.10
C MET A 57 -23.80 -22.15 -2.66
N ALA A 58 -23.06 -23.25 -2.41
CA ALA A 58 -21.64 -23.16 -2.05
C ALA A 58 -20.81 -22.51 -3.16
N LEU A 59 -21.16 -22.73 -4.43
CA LEU A 59 -20.42 -22.18 -5.58
C LEU A 59 -20.47 -20.64 -5.63
N PRO A 60 -21.64 -19.97 -5.67
CA PRO A 60 -21.67 -18.50 -5.67
C PRO A 60 -21.08 -17.90 -4.39
N LEU A 61 -21.24 -18.55 -3.23
CA LEU A 61 -20.61 -18.08 -1.98
C LEU A 61 -19.08 -18.21 -2.04
N ALA A 62 -18.55 -19.27 -2.65
CA ALA A 62 -17.12 -19.44 -2.88
C ALA A 62 -16.56 -18.36 -3.82
N LEU A 63 -17.29 -18.01 -4.88
CA LEU A 63 -16.92 -16.91 -5.77
C LEU A 63 -16.86 -15.56 -5.03
N LEU A 64 -17.84 -15.28 -4.17
CA LEU A 64 -17.84 -14.07 -3.33
C LEU A 64 -16.70 -14.06 -2.29
N ALA A 65 -16.20 -15.23 -1.87
CA ALA A 65 -15.10 -15.36 -0.93
C ALA A 65 -13.71 -15.20 -1.58
N ILE A 66 -13.60 -15.13 -2.91
CA ILE A 66 -12.33 -15.01 -3.63
C ILE A 66 -11.47 -13.84 -3.10
N PRO A 67 -11.98 -12.61 -2.91
CA PRO A 67 -11.16 -11.50 -2.40
C PRO A 67 -10.54 -11.79 -1.02
N CYS A 68 -11.29 -12.43 -0.12
CA CYS A 68 -10.80 -12.83 1.20
C CYS A 68 -9.63 -13.82 1.10
N ALA A 69 -9.76 -14.82 0.23
CA ALA A 69 -8.71 -15.81 -0.01
C ALA A 69 -7.48 -15.15 -0.65
N VAL A 70 -7.68 -14.40 -1.74
CA VAL A 70 -6.60 -13.71 -2.47
C VAL A 70 -5.80 -12.80 -1.56
N TYR A 71 -6.46 -11.97 -0.74
CA TYR A 71 -5.76 -11.05 0.15
C TYR A 71 -4.93 -11.81 1.19
N GLY A 72 -5.49 -12.85 1.83
CA GLY A 72 -4.74 -13.66 2.79
C GLY A 72 -3.55 -14.40 2.15
N LEU A 73 -3.74 -14.99 0.96
CA LEU A 73 -2.69 -15.71 0.22
C LEU A 73 -1.54 -14.77 -0.21
N TYR A 74 -1.87 -13.56 -0.67
CA TYR A 74 -0.87 -12.55 -0.99
C TYR A 74 0.02 -12.22 0.22
N TYR A 75 -0.59 -11.98 1.38
CA TYR A 75 0.17 -11.66 2.60
C TYR A 75 0.91 -12.87 3.18
N ALA A 76 0.43 -14.08 2.93
CA ALA A 76 1.15 -15.32 3.23
C ALA A 76 2.34 -15.57 2.27
N ARG A 77 2.55 -14.69 1.27
CA ARG A 77 3.57 -14.83 0.21
C ARG A 77 3.48 -16.15 -0.56
N LEU A 78 2.26 -16.65 -0.73
CA LEU A 78 1.99 -17.87 -1.50
C LEU A 78 1.76 -17.59 -2.99
N TRP A 79 1.76 -16.32 -3.40
CA TRP A 79 1.55 -15.88 -4.77
C TRP A 79 2.48 -14.70 -5.08
N ASP A 80 3.08 -14.71 -6.26
CA ASP A 80 3.71 -13.54 -6.89
C ASP A 80 2.75 -12.35 -7.00
N GLU A 81 3.32 -11.15 -7.10
CA GLU A 81 2.65 -9.85 -7.05
C GLU A 81 1.94 -9.50 -8.37
N PRO A 82 0.61 -9.74 -8.51
CA PRO A 82 -0.04 -9.51 -9.78
C PRO A 82 -0.53 -8.07 -9.91
N VAL A 83 -0.30 -7.45 -11.06
CA VAL A 83 -0.67 -6.05 -11.34
C VAL A 83 -2.14 -5.75 -11.05
N TRP A 84 -3.04 -6.65 -11.45
CA TRP A 84 -4.47 -6.46 -11.24
C TRP A 84 -4.85 -6.38 -9.76
N LEU A 85 -4.08 -7.00 -8.86
CA LEU A 85 -4.33 -6.92 -7.43
C LEU A 85 -3.90 -5.56 -6.90
N TYR A 86 -2.81 -4.97 -7.41
CA TYR A 86 -2.42 -3.60 -7.10
C TYR A 86 -3.48 -2.59 -7.54
N GLU A 87 -4.00 -2.74 -8.76
CA GLU A 87 -5.08 -1.90 -9.31
C GLU A 87 -6.41 -2.08 -8.56
N LEU A 88 -6.74 -3.31 -8.17
CA LEU A 88 -7.94 -3.55 -7.35
C LEU A 88 -7.77 -2.90 -5.98
N ARG A 89 -6.62 -3.13 -5.34
CA ARG A 89 -6.34 -2.64 -3.98
C ARG A 89 -6.10 -1.13 -3.95
N SER A 90 -5.74 -0.45 -5.04
CA SER A 90 -5.65 1.02 -5.06
C SER A 90 -7.02 1.67 -4.93
N ARG A 91 -8.12 1.02 -5.30
CA ARG A 91 -9.46 1.58 -5.13
C ARG A 91 -9.90 1.58 -3.66
N PRO A 92 -10.26 2.74 -3.07
CA PRO A 92 -10.76 2.81 -1.70
C PRO A 92 -11.98 1.91 -1.47
N GLY A 93 -12.03 1.22 -0.33
CA GLY A 93 -13.16 0.37 0.06
C GLY A 93 -13.08 -1.08 -0.41
N THR A 94 -12.12 -1.43 -1.27
CA THR A 94 -11.93 -2.82 -1.73
C THR A 94 -11.47 -3.76 -0.62
N GLU A 95 -11.03 -3.24 0.53
CA GLU A 95 -10.85 -3.97 1.77
C GLU A 95 -12.12 -4.70 2.23
N LEU A 96 -13.28 -4.05 2.08
CA LEU A 96 -14.58 -4.59 2.50
C LEU A 96 -14.98 -5.85 1.73
N LEU A 97 -14.40 -6.07 0.54
CA LEU A 97 -14.63 -7.29 -0.23
C LEU A 97 -14.14 -8.55 0.51
N ALA A 98 -13.13 -8.43 1.38
CA ALA A 98 -12.69 -9.56 2.19
C ALA A 98 -13.77 -10.05 3.16
N SER A 99 -14.64 -9.15 3.64
CA SER A 99 -15.74 -9.49 4.54
C SER A 99 -16.74 -10.46 3.92
N LEU A 100 -16.87 -10.48 2.59
CA LEU A 100 -17.75 -11.41 1.88
C LEU A 100 -17.39 -12.89 2.10
N GLY A 101 -16.13 -13.18 2.45
CA GLY A 101 -15.71 -14.51 2.87
C GLY A 101 -16.50 -15.04 4.09
N GLY A 102 -17.04 -14.13 4.91
CA GLY A 102 -17.91 -14.47 6.03
C GLY A 102 -19.14 -15.25 5.59
N LEU A 103 -19.74 -14.92 4.43
CA LEU A 103 -20.94 -15.63 3.93
C LEU A 103 -20.68 -17.13 3.74
N LEU A 104 -19.55 -17.47 3.12
CA LEU A 104 -19.14 -18.86 2.92
C LEU A 104 -18.84 -19.53 4.26
N VAL A 105 -18.12 -18.86 5.16
CA VAL A 105 -17.77 -19.38 6.48
C VAL A 105 -19.03 -19.69 7.30
N GLY A 106 -19.99 -18.78 7.34
CA GLY A 106 -21.26 -18.96 8.03
C GLY A 106 -22.11 -20.08 7.43
N TRP A 107 -22.12 -20.18 6.09
CA TRP A 107 -22.79 -21.27 5.38
C TRP A 107 -22.17 -22.63 5.72
N CYS A 108 -20.85 -22.76 5.54
CA CYS A 108 -20.12 -23.99 5.85
C CYS A 108 -20.26 -24.40 7.31
N HIS A 109 -20.27 -23.42 8.23
CA HIS A 109 -20.45 -23.68 9.65
C HIS A 109 -21.76 -24.43 9.95
N TRP A 110 -22.88 -24.02 9.35
CA TRP A 110 -24.17 -24.68 9.53
C TRP A 110 -24.17 -26.13 9.05
N HIS A 111 -23.42 -26.43 7.99
CA HIS A 111 -23.32 -27.76 7.40
C HIS A 111 -22.28 -28.67 8.07
N LEU A 112 -21.46 -28.14 9.00
CA LEU A 112 -20.52 -28.97 9.75
C LEU A 112 -21.27 -29.90 10.72
N PRO A 113 -20.81 -31.16 10.91
CA PRO A 113 -21.44 -32.10 11.82
C PRO A 113 -21.57 -31.53 13.25
N LYS A 114 -22.67 -31.82 13.95
CA LYS A 114 -22.97 -31.24 15.28
C LYS A 114 -21.88 -31.47 16.35
N ARG A 115 -21.07 -32.54 16.22
CA ARG A 115 -19.88 -32.75 17.06
C ARG A 115 -18.85 -31.61 16.98
N PHE A 116 -18.87 -30.86 15.88
CA PHE A 116 -18.13 -29.63 15.65
C PHE A 116 -19.02 -28.38 15.76
N ALA A 117 -20.33 -28.46 15.99
CA ALA A 117 -21.19 -27.26 16.04
C ALA A 117 -20.93 -26.36 17.27
N GLY A 118 -20.43 -26.93 18.38
CA GLY A 118 -19.85 -26.15 19.49
C GLY A 118 -18.62 -25.33 19.08
N SER A 119 -18.05 -25.59 17.89
CA SER A 119 -16.92 -24.88 17.31
C SER A 119 -17.31 -23.64 16.50
N LEU A 120 -18.54 -23.09 16.65
CA LEU A 120 -18.88 -21.79 16.03
C LEU A 120 -17.84 -20.72 16.42
N GLY A 121 -17.43 -20.72 17.68
CA GLY A 121 -16.33 -19.88 18.16
C GLY A 121 -15.02 -20.18 17.43
N PHE A 122 -14.69 -21.45 17.19
CA PHE A 122 -13.44 -21.84 16.54
C PHE A 122 -13.37 -21.42 15.06
N VAL A 123 -14.39 -21.74 14.25
CA VAL A 123 -14.43 -21.41 12.82
C VAL A 123 -14.48 -19.90 12.62
N SER A 124 -15.29 -19.20 13.42
CA SER A 124 -15.37 -17.73 13.35
C SER A 124 -14.08 -17.08 13.83
N CYS A 125 -13.43 -17.62 14.87
CA CYS A 125 -12.12 -17.14 15.33
C CYS A 125 -11.06 -17.31 14.25
N PHE A 126 -10.98 -18.47 13.60
CA PHE A 126 -10.04 -18.69 12.50
C PHE A 126 -10.29 -17.74 11.33
N PHE A 127 -11.56 -17.49 10.99
CA PHE A 127 -11.92 -16.51 9.97
C PHE A 127 -11.49 -15.08 10.34
N VAL A 128 -11.72 -14.64 11.59
CA VAL A 128 -11.28 -13.32 12.05
C VAL A 128 -9.75 -13.21 12.06
N LEU A 129 -9.05 -14.27 12.48
CA LEU A 129 -7.59 -14.34 12.41
C LEU A 129 -7.11 -14.22 10.95
N TRP A 130 -7.74 -14.95 10.03
CA TRP A 130 -7.44 -14.87 8.60
C TRP A 130 -7.69 -13.48 8.02
N LEU A 131 -8.84 -12.86 8.34
CA LEU A 131 -9.16 -11.48 7.96
C LEU A 131 -8.16 -10.46 8.50
N SER A 132 -7.52 -10.75 9.64
CA SER A 132 -6.55 -9.86 10.28
C SER A 132 -5.18 -9.89 9.61
N VAL A 133 -4.84 -10.96 8.86
CA VAL A 133 -3.51 -11.15 8.26
C VAL A 133 -3.04 -9.94 7.43
N PRO A 134 -3.85 -9.35 6.52
CA PRO A 134 -3.44 -8.18 5.74
C PRO A 134 -3.10 -6.93 6.56
N TYR A 135 -3.66 -6.83 7.76
CA TYR A 135 -3.59 -5.61 8.58
C TYR A 135 -2.66 -5.74 9.77
N LEU A 136 -2.18 -6.96 10.04
CA LEU A 136 -1.37 -7.25 11.22
C LEU A 136 -0.08 -6.42 11.26
N LYS A 137 0.50 -6.12 10.10
CA LYS A 137 1.71 -5.29 10.00
C LYS A 137 1.53 -3.89 10.58
N GLN A 138 0.37 -3.25 10.33
CA GLN A 138 0.10 -1.90 10.82
C GLN A 138 0.03 -1.85 12.35
N ILE A 139 -0.43 -2.94 12.97
CA ILE A 139 -0.56 -3.08 14.42
C ILE A 139 0.79 -3.45 15.06
N LEU A 140 1.48 -4.44 14.48
CA LEU A 140 2.72 -4.98 15.06
C LEU A 140 3.95 -4.11 14.81
N SER A 141 3.92 -3.24 13.81
CA SER A 141 5.10 -2.52 13.32
C SER A 141 4.75 -1.11 12.86
N PRO A 142 4.15 -0.26 13.72
CA PRO A 142 3.80 1.10 13.36
C PRO A 142 5.06 1.92 13.04
N LEU A 143 4.96 2.81 12.05
CA LEU A 143 6.02 3.78 11.76
C LEU A 143 6.00 4.90 12.81
N ARG A 144 7.17 5.23 13.35
CA ARG A 144 7.37 6.34 14.30
C ARG A 144 7.38 7.68 13.55
N LYS A 145 6.20 8.30 13.42
CA LYS A 145 6.01 9.56 12.66
C LYS A 145 6.75 10.76 13.26
N ASP A 146 7.11 10.68 14.53
CA ASP A 146 7.95 11.64 15.25
C ASP A 146 9.40 11.65 14.75
N GLU A 147 9.88 10.53 14.19
CA GLU A 147 11.24 10.41 13.67
C GLU A 147 11.35 10.89 12.21
N LEU A 148 10.21 11.08 11.53
CA LEU A 148 10.17 11.56 10.16
C LEU A 148 10.48 13.05 10.11
N HIS A 149 11.49 13.40 9.31
CA HIS A 149 11.97 14.77 9.17
C HIS A 149 12.20 15.11 7.71
N GLU A 150 11.74 16.29 7.32
CA GLU A 150 11.80 16.73 5.93
C GLU A 150 13.20 17.20 5.58
N LYS A 151 13.82 16.51 4.63
CA LYS A 151 15.13 16.89 4.09
C LYS A 151 15.09 16.81 2.58
N TRP A 152 15.54 17.87 1.93
CA TRP A 152 15.62 17.95 0.47
C TRP A 152 17.06 18.12 0.04
N ARG A 153 17.45 17.47 -1.06
CA ARG A 153 18.76 17.61 -1.70
C ARG A 153 18.59 17.60 -3.21
N ASP A 154 19.03 18.65 -3.89
CA ASP A 154 19.00 18.75 -5.35
C ASP A 154 17.62 18.50 -5.98
N GLY A 155 16.56 18.94 -5.29
CA GLY A 155 15.17 18.73 -5.71
C GLY A 155 14.60 17.34 -5.41
N VAL A 156 15.32 16.50 -4.65
CA VAL A 156 14.89 15.17 -4.24
C VAL A 156 14.56 15.17 -2.75
N CYS A 157 13.41 14.59 -2.39
CA CYS A 157 13.02 14.34 -1.00
C CYS A 157 13.84 13.17 -0.48
N MET A 158 14.57 13.39 0.61
CA MET A 158 15.43 12.40 1.24
C MET A 158 14.61 11.59 2.23
N GLN A 159 14.73 10.26 2.22
CA GLN A 159 14.04 9.45 3.20
C GLN A 159 14.67 9.61 4.59
N SER A 160 13.84 9.77 5.60
CA SER A 160 14.27 9.83 7.01
C SER A 160 14.31 8.45 7.68
N SER A 161 13.59 7.47 7.12
CA SER A 161 13.52 6.08 7.61
C SER A 161 13.75 5.09 6.47
N SER A 162 14.28 3.90 6.75
CA SER A 162 14.44 2.83 5.76
C SER A 162 13.12 2.34 5.14
N SER A 163 11.98 2.66 5.76
CA SER A 163 10.64 2.23 5.33
C SER A 163 9.90 3.24 4.45
N THR A 164 10.47 4.43 4.25
CA THR A 164 9.78 5.57 3.61
C THR A 164 10.37 5.95 2.25
N CYS A 165 11.17 5.07 1.63
CA CYS A 165 11.68 5.28 0.26
C CYS A 165 10.56 5.48 -0.78
N GLY A 166 9.43 4.80 -0.64
CA GLY A 166 8.23 4.99 -1.46
C GLY A 166 7.64 6.40 -1.30
N PRO A 167 7.19 6.80 -0.09
CA PRO A 167 6.75 8.17 0.21
C PRO A 167 7.72 9.26 -0.25
N ALA A 168 9.03 9.13 0.01
CA ALA A 168 10.04 10.11 -0.42
C ALA A 168 10.18 10.18 -1.96
N SER A 169 10.14 9.04 -2.65
CA SER A 169 10.13 8.99 -4.12
C SER A 169 8.87 9.64 -4.70
N ALA A 170 7.71 9.38 -4.09
CA ALA A 170 6.45 10.00 -4.46
C ALA A 170 6.46 11.53 -4.24
N ALA A 171 6.94 12.00 -3.08
CA ALA A 171 7.12 13.44 -2.81
C ALA A 171 8.02 14.11 -3.85
N THR A 172 9.12 13.44 -4.23
CA THR A 172 10.04 13.92 -5.26
C THR A 172 9.35 14.10 -6.62
N LEU A 173 8.56 13.11 -7.07
CA LEU A 173 7.83 13.20 -8.33
C LEU A 173 6.70 14.24 -8.28
N LEU A 174 5.94 14.27 -7.19
CA LEU A 174 4.86 15.24 -6.99
C LEU A 174 5.40 16.67 -7.02
N LYS A 175 6.55 16.93 -6.37
CA LYS A 175 7.22 18.23 -6.45
C LYS A 175 7.65 18.58 -7.88
N ALA A 176 8.20 17.61 -8.63
CA ALA A 176 8.54 17.81 -10.04
C ALA A 176 7.31 18.13 -10.92
N MET A 177 6.10 17.75 -10.48
CA MET A 177 4.82 18.09 -11.11
C MET A 177 4.19 19.39 -10.57
N GLY A 178 4.86 20.08 -9.63
CA GLY A 178 4.38 21.32 -9.01
C GLY A 178 3.42 21.12 -7.83
N ILE A 179 3.39 19.93 -7.23
CA ILE A 179 2.58 19.60 -6.05
C ILE A 179 3.53 19.47 -4.85
N GLU A 180 3.47 20.42 -3.94
CA GLU A 180 4.26 20.37 -2.69
C GLU A 180 3.60 19.41 -1.69
N VAL A 181 4.37 18.42 -1.27
CA VAL A 181 3.99 17.46 -0.22
C VAL A 181 5.26 16.93 0.45
N THR A 182 5.13 16.63 1.73
CA THR A 182 6.21 16.08 2.56
C THR A 182 6.27 14.55 2.54
N GLU A 183 7.42 14.00 2.92
CA GLU A 183 7.57 12.56 3.18
C GLU A 183 6.58 12.11 4.27
N LYS A 184 6.50 12.89 5.35
CA LYS A 184 5.66 12.59 6.51
C LYS A 184 4.17 12.54 6.17
N GLU A 185 3.67 13.47 5.35
CA GLU A 185 2.27 13.48 4.89
C GLU A 185 1.97 12.24 4.05
N LEU A 186 2.80 11.92 3.06
CA LEU A 186 2.58 10.73 2.23
C LEU A 186 2.70 9.43 3.02
N ALA A 187 3.65 9.33 3.95
CA ALA A 187 3.79 8.16 4.81
C ALA A 187 2.58 8.00 5.73
N ALA A 188 2.01 9.10 6.21
CA ALA A 188 0.79 9.08 7.02
C ALA A 188 -0.43 8.64 6.19
N ASP A 189 -0.63 9.23 5.02
CA ASP A 189 -1.77 8.94 4.13
C ASP A 189 -1.70 7.53 3.54
N ALA A 190 -0.49 7.02 3.31
CA ALA A 190 -0.24 5.67 2.79
C ALA A 190 -0.20 4.59 3.88
N PHE A 191 -0.50 4.94 5.14
CA PHE A 191 -0.46 4.02 6.28
C PHE A 191 0.88 3.25 6.40
N SER A 192 2.00 3.93 6.11
CA SER A 192 3.33 3.33 6.14
C SER A 192 3.64 2.70 7.50
N THR A 193 4.35 1.59 7.46
CA THR A 193 4.80 0.81 8.63
C THR A 193 6.31 0.86 8.75
N SER A 194 6.89 0.38 9.85
CA SER A 194 8.34 0.19 9.97
C SER A 194 8.89 -0.97 9.12
N SER A 195 8.02 -1.66 8.36
CA SER A 195 8.39 -2.67 7.38
C SER A 195 8.29 -2.19 5.93
N GLY A 196 7.91 -0.93 5.72
CA GLY A 196 7.71 -0.33 4.41
C GLY A 196 6.30 0.22 4.20
N THR A 197 6.02 0.59 2.95
CA THR A 197 4.75 1.16 2.50
C THR A 197 4.14 0.29 1.41
N GLU A 198 2.89 -0.09 1.55
CA GLU A 198 2.19 -0.84 0.51
C GLU A 198 1.85 0.04 -0.70
N ASN A 199 2.19 -0.44 -1.90
CA ASN A 199 2.06 0.29 -3.16
C ASN A 199 0.66 0.86 -3.39
N TRP A 200 -0.41 0.10 -3.06
CA TRP A 200 -1.78 0.57 -3.25
C TRP A 200 -2.20 1.70 -2.31
N TYR A 201 -1.66 1.76 -1.09
CA TYR A 201 -1.94 2.88 -0.19
C TYR A 201 -1.15 4.12 -0.62
N LEU A 202 0.08 3.94 -1.11
CA LEU A 202 0.85 5.03 -1.70
C LEU A 202 0.18 5.59 -2.96
N ASN A 203 -0.34 4.72 -3.83
CA ASN A 203 -1.13 5.12 -4.99
C ASN A 203 -2.34 5.96 -4.56
N ARG A 204 -3.16 5.52 -3.60
CA ARG A 204 -4.28 6.32 -3.08
C ARG A 204 -3.84 7.69 -2.56
N ALA A 205 -2.72 7.75 -1.84
CA ALA A 205 -2.18 9.01 -1.34
C ALA A 205 -1.77 9.96 -2.49
N ILE A 206 -1.23 9.43 -3.58
CA ILE A 206 -0.91 10.16 -4.80
C ILE A 206 -2.19 10.62 -5.52
N GLU A 207 -3.17 9.74 -5.72
CA GLU A 207 -4.43 10.03 -6.40
C GLU A 207 -5.27 11.09 -5.67
N ASN A 208 -5.26 11.07 -4.33
CA ASN A 208 -5.91 12.10 -3.50
C ASN A 208 -5.33 13.51 -3.73
N ARG A 209 -4.19 13.63 -4.44
CA ARG A 209 -3.56 14.89 -4.82
C ARG A 209 -3.77 15.23 -6.31
N GLY A 210 -4.69 14.54 -6.98
CA GLY A 210 -5.05 14.84 -8.38
C GLY A 210 -4.04 14.34 -9.41
N VAL A 211 -3.31 13.27 -9.09
CA VAL A 211 -2.35 12.61 -10.00
C VAL A 211 -2.79 11.18 -10.24
N ASP A 212 -3.04 10.83 -11.49
CA ASP A 212 -3.41 9.48 -11.88
C ASP A 212 -2.20 8.56 -11.71
N CYS A 213 -2.44 7.38 -11.16
CA CYS A 213 -1.39 6.43 -10.80
C CYS A 213 -1.71 5.04 -11.33
N SER A 214 -0.80 4.43 -12.11
CA SER A 214 -0.99 3.09 -12.69
C SER A 214 0.25 2.22 -12.52
N TYR A 215 0.07 0.90 -12.54
CA TYR A 215 1.18 -0.04 -12.39
C TYR A 215 1.57 -0.68 -13.72
N VAL A 216 2.87 -0.78 -13.96
CA VAL A 216 3.43 -1.44 -15.13
C VAL A 216 4.51 -2.43 -14.68
N LEU A 217 4.39 -3.68 -15.12
CA LEU A 217 5.47 -4.66 -15.05
C LEU A 217 6.18 -4.74 -16.39
N ARG A 218 7.51 -4.69 -16.36
CA ARG A 218 8.41 -4.92 -17.49
C ARG A 218 9.34 -6.08 -17.16
N ASP A 219 9.99 -6.60 -18.19
CA ASP A 219 11.13 -7.49 -17.99
C ASP A 219 12.21 -6.76 -17.18
N PRO A 220 12.67 -7.30 -16.02
CA PRO A 220 13.80 -6.77 -15.26
C PRO A 220 15.06 -6.51 -16.09
N ALA A 221 15.27 -7.26 -17.17
CA ALA A 221 16.41 -7.11 -18.08
C ALA A 221 16.26 -5.95 -19.07
N SER A 222 15.11 -5.28 -19.12
CA SER A 222 14.88 -4.14 -20.00
C SER A 222 15.78 -2.96 -19.63
N SER A 223 16.59 -2.48 -20.58
CA SER A 223 17.42 -1.28 -20.41
C SER A 223 16.62 0.02 -20.47
N THR A 224 15.38 -0.02 -20.99
CA THR A 224 14.52 1.15 -21.11
C THR A 224 13.70 1.32 -19.84
N LEU A 225 13.99 2.39 -19.08
CA LEU A 225 13.19 2.78 -17.92
C LEU A 225 11.98 3.62 -18.32
N LEU A 226 10.88 3.45 -17.59
CA LEU A 226 9.69 4.27 -17.72
C LEU A 226 9.78 5.51 -16.82
N TYR A 227 9.23 6.64 -17.28
CA TYR A 227 9.20 7.90 -16.54
C TYR A 227 7.99 8.75 -16.96
N PRO A 228 7.51 9.68 -16.12
CA PRO A 228 7.83 9.80 -14.70
C PRO A 228 7.22 8.62 -13.90
N ALA A 229 8.03 7.97 -13.07
CA ALA A 229 7.60 6.75 -12.38
C ALA A 229 8.37 6.52 -11.08
N ILE A 230 7.77 5.80 -10.14
CA ILE A 230 8.48 5.17 -9.02
C ILE A 230 8.89 3.77 -9.46
N ALA A 231 10.19 3.48 -9.49
CA ALA A 231 10.71 2.19 -9.89
C ALA A 231 11.09 1.34 -8.67
N GLY A 232 10.70 0.07 -8.68
CA GLY A 232 11.16 -0.93 -7.74
C GLY A 232 12.56 -1.42 -8.10
N VAL A 233 13.47 -1.37 -7.15
CA VAL A 233 14.86 -1.83 -7.31
C VAL A 233 15.28 -2.67 -6.11
N ARG A 234 16.34 -3.46 -6.25
CA ARG A 234 17.06 -4.08 -5.15
C ARG A 234 18.43 -3.46 -5.01
N LEU A 235 18.84 -3.27 -3.77
CA LEU A 235 20.17 -2.80 -3.40
C LEU A 235 20.97 -3.97 -2.83
N GLY A 236 21.90 -4.48 -3.62
CA GLY A 236 22.66 -5.68 -3.28
C GLY A 236 21.75 -6.89 -3.07
N ALA A 237 22.11 -7.77 -2.14
CA ALA A 237 21.53 -9.11 -2.10
C ALA A 237 20.09 -9.21 -1.56
N ARG A 238 19.51 -8.24 -0.83
CA ARG A 238 18.26 -8.50 -0.07
C ARG A 238 17.26 -7.36 0.18
N ALA A 239 17.61 -6.08 0.01
CA ALA A 239 16.69 -5.00 0.36
C ALA A 239 15.96 -4.47 -0.88
N GLY A 240 14.64 -4.64 -0.92
CA GLY A 240 13.78 -3.93 -1.87
C GLY A 240 13.78 -2.43 -1.54
N HIS A 241 13.78 -1.60 -2.57
CA HIS A 241 13.89 -0.16 -2.48
C HIS A 241 13.09 0.52 -3.60
N PHE A 242 12.74 1.79 -3.39
CA PHE A 242 12.04 2.59 -4.39
C PHE A 242 12.82 3.85 -4.72
N ILE A 243 12.87 4.18 -6.01
CA ILE A 243 13.51 5.38 -6.54
C ILE A 243 12.55 6.11 -7.48
N ALA A 244 12.68 7.43 -7.58
CA ALA A 244 11.95 8.23 -8.56
C ALA A 244 12.72 8.31 -9.88
N ILE A 245 12.11 7.95 -11.00
CA ILE A 245 12.61 8.22 -12.35
C ILE A 245 11.94 9.50 -12.84
N LEU A 246 12.70 10.60 -12.86
CA LEU A 246 12.19 11.95 -13.11
C LEU A 246 12.07 12.27 -14.60
N GLY A 247 12.94 11.69 -15.43
CA GLY A 247 13.01 11.96 -16.85
C GLY A 247 14.21 11.30 -17.51
N GLU A 248 14.46 11.67 -18.76
CA GLU A 248 15.60 11.18 -19.53
C GLU A 248 16.24 12.28 -20.38
N THR A 249 17.51 12.05 -20.71
CA THR A 249 18.25 12.72 -21.76
C THR A 249 18.67 11.67 -22.80
N PRO A 250 19.34 12.04 -23.91
CA PRO A 250 19.84 11.05 -24.87
C PRO A 250 20.72 9.97 -24.22
N ASP A 251 21.57 10.34 -23.26
CA ASP A 251 22.56 9.44 -22.68
C ASP A 251 22.25 8.97 -21.25
N HIS A 252 21.32 9.63 -20.54
CA HIS A 252 21.09 9.39 -19.12
C HIS A 252 19.60 9.29 -18.75
N TYR A 253 19.32 8.53 -17.69
CA TYR A 253 18.12 8.70 -16.87
C TYR A 253 18.39 9.65 -15.72
N ILE A 254 17.43 10.52 -15.43
CA ILE A 254 17.46 11.42 -14.28
C ILE A 254 16.70 10.73 -13.15
N VAL A 255 17.38 10.44 -12.06
CA VAL A 255 16.83 9.67 -10.93
C VAL A 255 16.88 10.50 -9.66
N GLY A 256 15.80 10.49 -8.89
CA GLY A 256 15.76 10.91 -7.50
C GLY A 256 15.92 9.70 -6.59
N GLU A 257 17.09 9.53 -5.99
CA GLU A 257 17.39 8.46 -5.05
C GLU A 257 17.18 8.98 -3.61
N PRO A 258 16.19 8.47 -2.86
CA PRO A 258 15.87 8.97 -1.53
C PRO A 258 17.01 8.92 -0.51
N MET A 259 18.05 8.11 -0.72
CA MET A 259 19.21 8.06 0.19
C MET A 259 20.36 9.01 -0.18
N SER A 260 20.52 9.34 -1.47
CA SER A 260 21.70 10.09 -1.96
C SER A 260 21.37 11.42 -2.62
N GLY A 261 20.13 11.64 -3.02
CA GLY A 261 19.69 12.81 -3.79
C GLY A 261 19.61 12.52 -5.28
N ARG A 262 19.79 13.57 -6.11
CA ARG A 262 19.69 13.46 -7.57
C ARG A 262 20.88 12.71 -8.16
N ARG A 263 20.62 11.76 -9.06
CA ARG A 263 21.63 10.98 -9.79
C ARG A 263 21.35 10.96 -11.29
N LEU A 264 22.40 10.84 -12.09
CA LEU A 264 22.32 10.57 -13.53
C LEU A 264 22.80 9.14 -13.79
N LEU A 265 21.93 8.30 -14.34
CA LEU A 265 22.27 6.92 -14.70
C LEU A 265 22.52 6.83 -16.20
N ARG A 266 23.71 6.40 -16.59
CA ARG A 266 24.07 6.21 -18.00
C ARG A 266 23.29 5.04 -18.61
N LYS A 267 22.63 5.27 -19.74
CA LYS A 267 21.83 4.25 -20.45
C LYS A 267 22.67 3.08 -20.93
N ASP A 268 23.92 3.33 -21.35
CA ASP A 268 24.86 2.32 -21.83
C ASP A 268 25.52 1.49 -20.71
N ARG A 269 25.31 1.86 -19.44
CA ARG A 269 25.94 1.21 -18.27
C ARG A 269 24.96 1.02 -17.11
N MET A 270 23.71 0.66 -17.43
CA MET A 270 22.68 0.41 -16.43
C MET A 270 23.04 -0.74 -15.48
N ASP A 271 23.76 -1.74 -15.98
CA ASP A 271 24.34 -2.86 -15.23
C ASP A 271 25.29 -2.41 -14.09
N ARG A 272 25.93 -1.24 -14.24
CA ARG A 272 26.86 -0.68 -13.26
C ARG A 272 26.26 0.40 -12.36
N SER A 273 24.95 0.62 -12.44
CA SER A 273 24.25 1.67 -11.67
C SER A 273 24.22 1.40 -10.16
N GLY A 274 24.39 0.13 -9.77
CA GLY A 274 24.18 -0.35 -8.39
C GLY A 274 22.73 -0.73 -8.10
N TYR A 275 21.84 -0.63 -9.08
CA TYR A 275 20.43 -1.03 -8.98
C TYR A 275 20.16 -2.31 -9.75
N GLU A 276 19.51 -3.27 -9.11
CA GLU A 276 18.86 -4.40 -9.78
C GLU A 276 17.37 -4.06 -9.91
N PHE A 277 16.93 -3.64 -11.09
CA PHE A 277 15.52 -3.28 -11.32
C PHE A 277 14.63 -4.52 -11.23
N THR A 278 13.49 -4.41 -10.55
CA THR A 278 12.56 -5.54 -10.40
C THR A 278 11.57 -5.65 -11.57
N GLY A 279 11.62 -4.70 -12.50
CA GLY A 279 10.62 -4.55 -13.56
C GLY A 279 9.32 -3.89 -13.09
N PHE A 280 9.17 -3.59 -11.80
CA PHE A 280 8.01 -2.88 -11.27
C PHE A 280 8.13 -1.36 -11.43
N PHE A 281 7.10 -0.75 -12.01
CA PHE A 281 6.96 0.69 -12.13
C PHE A 281 5.57 1.14 -11.69
N MET A 282 5.53 2.22 -10.92
CA MET A 282 4.32 2.95 -10.59
C MET A 282 4.37 4.27 -11.36
N MET A 283 3.59 4.37 -12.43
CA MET A 283 3.56 5.50 -13.35
C MET A 283 2.68 6.61 -12.80
N LEU A 284 3.18 7.84 -12.81
CA LEU A 284 2.41 9.02 -12.37
C LEU A 284 2.10 9.88 -13.59
N GLN A 285 0.84 10.30 -13.74
CA GLN A 285 0.43 11.23 -14.79
C GLN A 285 -0.44 12.31 -14.18
N LYS A 286 -0.24 13.57 -14.58
CA LYS A 286 -1.12 14.65 -14.16
C LYS A 286 -2.53 14.32 -14.65
N ALA A 287 -3.51 14.29 -13.75
CA ALA A 287 -4.86 13.96 -14.14
C ALA A 287 -5.34 14.95 -15.21
N ALA A 288 -5.99 14.42 -16.25
CA ALA A 288 -6.67 15.29 -17.21
C ALA A 288 -7.68 16.15 -16.43
N ALA A 289 -7.75 17.44 -16.73
CA ALA A 289 -8.76 18.31 -16.14
C ALA A 289 -10.13 17.67 -16.39
N LYS A 290 -10.79 17.19 -15.32
CA LYS A 290 -12.18 16.73 -15.39
C LYS A 290 -13.04 17.97 -15.60
N HIS A 291 -13.31 18.28 -16.87
CA HIS A 291 -14.26 19.30 -17.28
C HIS A 291 -15.68 18.91 -16.92
#